data_AF-A0A484MK30-F1
#
_entry.id   AF-A0A484MK30-F1
#
_cell.length_a   1.000
_cell.length_b   1.000
_cell.length_c   1.000
_cell.angle_alpha   90.00
_cell.angle_beta   90.00
_cell.angle_gamma   90.00
#
_symmetry.space_group_name_H-M   'P 1'
#
loop_
_entity.id
_entity.type
_entity.pdbx_description
1 polymer ?
#
loop_
_entity_poly.entity_id
_entity_poly.type
_entity_poly.pdbx_seq_one_letter_code
_entity_poly.pdbx_strand_id
1 'polypeptide(L)'
;MKFLSCNVASKYLTSEEKKDEAYFTNLLKVVESTPGLYFSYETDVTLNLQRRYKLAKGWTRKPVWKQADPRFVWNWNLLEELIENKLDGFIIPLMQGNILNAPV
;
A
#
# COMPACT_ATOMS: atom_id res chain seq x y z
N MET A 1 11.02 11.79 8.94
CA MET A 1 10.37 12.11 7.66
C MET A 1 11.12 13.19 6.90
N LYS A 2 11.83 12.80 5.84
CA LYS A 2 12.29 13.75 4.84
C LYS A 2 11.11 13.93 3.89
N PHE A 3 10.35 15.01 4.04
CA PHE A 3 9.33 15.34 3.05
C PHE A 3 10.04 15.53 1.71
N LEU A 4 9.76 14.65 0.73
CA LEU A 4 10.12 14.91 -0.65
C LEU A 4 9.42 16.22 -1.00
N SER A 5 10.21 17.28 -1.17
CA SER A 5 9.70 18.56 -1.60
C SER A 5 9.03 18.33 -2.95
N CYS A 6 7.70 18.25 -2.96
CA CYS A 6 6.96 18.25 -4.21
C CYS A 6 7.34 19.54 -4.93
N ASN A 7 7.97 19.39 -6.09
CA ASN A 7 8.10 20.42 -7.11
C ASN A 7 9.18 21.52 -6.95
N VAL A 8 9.85 21.69 -5.80
CA VAL A 8 10.93 22.72 -5.71
C VAL A 8 12.24 22.24 -6.37
N ALA A 9 12.51 20.93 -6.32
CA ALA A 9 13.69 20.33 -6.93
C ALA A 9 13.61 20.26 -8.48
N SER A 10 12.41 20.32 -9.07
CA SER A 10 12.21 20.16 -10.52
C SER A 10 12.89 21.25 -11.35
N LYS A 11 13.12 22.43 -10.75
CA LYS A 11 13.85 23.54 -11.37
C LYS A 11 15.32 23.24 -11.61
N TYR A 12 15.91 22.34 -10.82
CA TYR A 12 17.32 21.99 -10.86
C TYR A 12 17.61 20.70 -11.62
N LEU A 13 16.57 20.01 -12.10
CA LEU A 13 16.72 18.78 -12.88
C LEU A 13 17.30 19.05 -14.27
N THR A 14 18.20 18.16 -14.68
CA THR A 14 18.71 18.07 -16.05
C THR A 14 17.59 17.72 -17.04
N SER A 15 17.86 17.88 -18.33
CA SER A 15 16.87 17.53 -19.36
C SER A 15 16.56 16.03 -19.40
N GLU A 16 17.51 15.19 -19.00
CA GLU A 16 17.37 13.73 -18.96
C GLU A 16 16.52 13.31 -17.77
N GLU A 17 16.80 13.81 -16.57
CA GLU A 17 16.00 13.52 -15.37
C GLU A 17 14.52 13.94 -15.55
N LYS A 18 14.26 15.05 -16.24
CA LYS A 18 12.87 15.48 -16.57
C LYS A 18 12.16 14.50 -17.50
N LYS A 19 12.88 13.91 -18.46
CA LYS A 19 12.32 12.89 -19.35
C LYS A 19 12.03 11.60 -18.58
N ASP A 20 12.95 11.19 -17.71
CA ASP A 20 12.79 10.00 -16.87
C ASP A 20 11.63 10.18 -15.88
N GLU A 21 11.52 11.32 -15.22
CA GLU A 21 10.40 11.65 -14.33
C GLU A 21 9.05 11.57 -15.07
N ALA A 22 8.98 12.14 -16.27
CA ALA A 22 7.78 12.06 -17.11
C ALA A 22 7.44 10.61 -17.50
N TYR A 23 8.46 9.81 -17.84
CA TYR A 23 8.31 8.40 -18.19
C TYR A 23 7.79 7.57 -17.01
N PHE A 24 8.43 7.66 -15.83
CA PHE A 24 8.01 6.93 -14.63
C PHE A 24 6.63 7.37 -14.14
N THR A 25 6.34 8.68 -14.18
CA THR A 25 5.01 9.19 -13.85
C THR A 25 3.93 8.59 -14.76
N ASN A 26 4.23 8.43 -16.05
CA ASN A 26 3.30 7.79 -16.97
C ASN A 26 3.08 6.30 -16.65
N LEU A 27 4.14 5.56 -16.29
CA LEU A 27 4.01 4.17 -15.86
C LEU A 27 3.14 4.05 -14.59
N LEU A 28 3.34 4.93 -13.62
CA LEU A 28 2.53 4.96 -12.40
C LEU A 28 1.05 5.23 -12.69
N LYS A 29 0.73 6.15 -13.62
CA LYS A 29 -0.65 6.40 -14.05
C LYS A 29 -1.32 5.17 -14.67
N VAL A 30 -0.58 4.40 -15.46
CA VAL A 30 -1.10 3.13 -16.02
C VAL A 30 -1.42 2.14 -14.91
N VAL A 31 -0.52 1.99 -13.95
CA VAL A 31 -0.72 1.10 -12.79
C VAL A 31 -1.90 1.56 -11.94
N GLU A 32 -2.02 2.86 -11.65
CA GLU A 32 -3.14 3.47 -10.92
C GLU A 32 -4.48 3.23 -11.62
N SER A 33 -4.51 3.30 -12.95
CA SER A 33 -5.72 3.06 -13.73
C SER A 33 -6.18 1.60 -13.75
N THR A 34 -5.34 0.67 -13.25
CA THR A 34 -5.67 -0.75 -13.19
C THR A 34 -6.68 -0.99 -12.06
N PRO A 35 -7.90 -1.46 -12.36
CA PRO A 35 -8.89 -1.73 -11.32
C PRO A 35 -8.47 -2.93 -10.45
N GLY A 36 -9.12 -3.08 -9.30
CA GLY A 36 -8.96 -4.27 -8.46
C GLY A 36 -8.09 -4.10 -7.23
N LEU A 37 -7.82 -2.87 -6.79
CA LEU A 37 -7.25 -2.60 -5.48
C LEU A 37 -8.35 -2.60 -4.41
N TYR A 38 -8.19 -3.45 -3.40
CA TYR A 38 -9.14 -3.60 -2.29
C TYR A 38 -8.45 -3.41 -0.95
N PHE A 39 -9.21 -2.90 0.02
CA PHE A 39 -8.78 -2.71 1.39
C PHE A 39 -9.97 -2.75 2.35
N SER A 40 -9.69 -2.85 3.65
CA SER A 40 -10.68 -2.66 4.70
C SER A 40 -10.01 -2.01 5.91
N TYR A 41 -10.74 -1.12 6.59
CA TYR A 41 -10.29 -0.50 7.83
C TYR A 41 -10.41 -1.45 9.03
N GLU A 42 -11.35 -2.39 8.97
CA GLU A 42 -11.72 -3.24 10.11
C GLU A 42 -11.06 -4.61 10.05
N THR A 43 -10.85 -5.14 8.84
CA THR A 43 -10.28 -6.46 8.63
C THR A 43 -9.06 -6.43 7.74
N ASP A 44 -8.12 -7.32 8.03
CA ASP A 44 -7.04 -7.62 7.11
C ASP A 44 -7.60 -8.41 5.93
N VAL A 45 -7.46 -7.86 4.73
CA VAL A 45 -7.86 -8.51 3.48
C VAL A 45 -6.78 -9.47 2.97
N THR A 46 -5.53 -9.34 3.42
CA THR A 46 -4.36 -10.12 2.94
C THR A 46 -4.32 -11.56 3.46
N LEU A 47 -5.19 -11.90 4.42
CA LEU A 47 -5.26 -13.21 5.04
C LEU A 47 -6.54 -13.96 4.65
N ASN A 48 -6.41 -15.26 4.48
CA ASN A 48 -7.58 -16.12 4.40
C ASN A 48 -8.26 -16.30 5.78
N LEU A 49 -9.54 -16.70 5.77
CA LEU A 49 -10.36 -16.83 6.97
C LEU A 49 -9.76 -17.82 7.99
N GLN A 50 -9.17 -18.92 7.53
CA GLN A 50 -8.56 -19.92 8.41
C GLN A 50 -7.36 -19.36 9.19
N ARG A 51 -6.46 -18.64 8.52
CA ARG A 51 -5.30 -17.99 9.14
C ARG A 51 -5.75 -16.88 10.08
N ARG A 52 -6.75 -16.10 9.68
CA ARG A 52 -7.37 -15.07 10.52
C ARG A 52 -7.92 -15.67 11.81
N TYR A 53 -8.64 -16.79 11.75
CA TYR A 53 -9.19 -17.45 12.92
C TYR A 53 -8.09 -17.96 13.89
N LYS A 54 -6.97 -18.47 13.35
CA LYS A 54 -5.82 -18.87 14.18
C LYS A 54 -5.18 -17.68 14.91
N LEU A 55 -5.16 -16.52 14.27
CA LEU A 55 -4.61 -15.27 14.83
C LEU A 55 -5.58 -14.54 15.77
N ALA A 56 -6.88 -14.80 15.69
CA ALA A 56 -7.92 -14.16 16.50
C ALA A 56 -7.67 -14.26 18.02
N LYS A 57 -6.97 -15.31 18.49
CA LYS A 57 -6.59 -15.47 19.91
C LYS A 57 -5.60 -14.42 20.43
N GLY A 58 -4.96 -13.62 19.55
CA GLY A 58 -4.01 -12.55 19.92
C GLY A 58 -4.20 -11.24 19.14
N TRP A 59 -5.28 -11.11 18.36
CA TRP A 59 -5.50 -10.03 17.38
C TRP A 59 -5.62 -8.63 17.98
N THR A 60 -6.15 -8.53 19.20
CA THR A 60 -6.70 -7.28 19.75
C THR A 60 -5.66 -6.20 20.11
N ARG A 61 -4.36 -6.44 19.91
CA ARG A 61 -3.31 -5.49 20.34
C ARG A 61 -2.33 -5.02 19.28
N LYS A 62 -2.33 -5.58 18.06
CA LYS A 62 -1.37 -5.19 17.01
C LYS A 62 -2.07 -4.48 15.85
N PRO A 63 -1.43 -3.48 15.23
CA PRO A 63 -1.95 -2.87 14.01
C PRO A 63 -2.05 -3.90 12.88
N VAL A 64 -3.02 -3.70 11.99
CA VAL A 64 -3.41 -4.64 10.92
C VAL A 64 -2.19 -5.03 10.06
N TRP A 65 -1.40 -4.06 9.64
CA TRP A 65 -0.25 -4.27 8.75
C TRP A 65 0.84 -5.19 9.33
N LYS A 66 1.03 -5.24 10.66
CA LYS A 66 2.03 -6.12 11.30
C LYS A 66 1.65 -7.60 11.24
N GLN A 67 0.40 -7.88 10.90
CA GLN A 67 -0.16 -9.24 10.82
C GLN A 67 -0.51 -9.62 9.37
N ALA A 68 -0.38 -8.68 8.44
CA ALA A 68 -0.62 -8.90 7.02
C ALA A 68 0.35 -9.94 6.45
N ASP A 69 -0.13 -10.72 5.48
CA ASP A 69 0.73 -11.58 4.69
C ASP A 69 1.44 -10.72 3.63
N PRO A 70 2.76 -10.49 3.76
CA PRO A 70 3.48 -9.51 2.94
C PRO A 70 3.41 -9.84 1.44
N ARG A 71 3.16 -11.11 1.08
CA ARG A 71 3.03 -11.55 -0.31
C ARG A 71 1.80 -10.96 -1.01
N PHE A 72 0.81 -10.50 -0.24
CA PHE A 72 -0.44 -9.93 -0.75
C PHE A 72 -0.61 -8.45 -0.42
N VAL A 73 0.42 -7.79 0.13
CA VAL A 73 0.43 -6.33 0.36
C VAL A 73 0.99 -5.65 -0.89
N TRP A 74 0.10 -5.20 -1.76
CA TRP A 74 0.44 -4.59 -3.05
C TRP A 74 1.26 -3.29 -2.90
N ASN A 75 0.93 -2.45 -1.92
CA ASN A 75 1.57 -1.16 -1.69
C ASN A 75 2.74 -1.23 -0.70
N TRP A 76 3.36 -2.39 -0.47
CA TRP A 76 4.39 -2.55 0.58
C TRP A 76 5.50 -1.49 0.50
N ASN A 77 6.06 -1.27 -0.70
CA ASN A 77 7.14 -0.29 -0.90
C ASN A 77 6.73 1.15 -0.57
N LEU A 78 5.45 1.51 -0.74
CA LEU A 78 4.94 2.83 -0.38
C LEU A 78 4.77 2.99 1.15
N LEU A 79 4.64 1.88 1.87
CA LEU A 79 4.43 1.86 3.31
C LEU A 79 5.73 1.84 4.11
N GLU A 80 6.88 1.54 3.51
CA GLU A 80 8.17 1.41 4.20
C GLU A 80 8.53 2.65 5.03
N GLU A 81 8.41 3.85 4.47
CA GLU A 81 8.69 5.08 5.23
C GLU A 81 7.72 5.26 6.41
N LEU A 82 6.43 4.93 6.24
CA LEU A 82 5.46 5.01 7.33
C LEU A 82 5.78 4.00 8.45
N ILE A 83 6.22 2.80 8.08
CA ILE A 83 6.65 1.74 8.99
C ILE A 83 7.87 2.20 9.80
N GLU A 84 8.89 2.72 9.12
CA GLU A 84 10.12 3.21 9.76
C GLU A 84 9.84 4.37 10.74
N ASN A 85 8.91 5.26 10.38
CA ASN A 85 8.50 6.38 11.23
C ASN A 85 7.45 5.99 12.29
N LYS A 86 7.12 4.69 12.44
CA LYS A 86 6.18 4.15 13.44
C LYS A 86 4.77 4.75 13.36
N LEU A 87 4.32 5.11 12.16
CA LEU A 87 3.02 5.71 11.90
C LEU A 87 1.93 4.65 11.68
N ASP A 88 1.79 3.75 12.65
CA ASP A 88 0.93 2.55 12.57
C ASP A 88 -0.52 2.86 12.12
N GLY A 89 -1.07 4.01 12.52
CA GLY A 89 -2.44 4.42 12.18
C GLY A 89 -2.66 4.86 10.73
N PHE A 90 -1.60 5.10 9.96
CA PHE A 90 -1.68 5.51 8.55
C PHE A 90 -1.41 4.36 7.58
N ILE A 91 -1.06 3.18 8.10
CA ILE A 91 -0.62 2.05 7.27
C ILE A 91 -1.82 1.15 6.97
N ILE A 92 -2.27 1.20 5.72
CA ILE A 92 -3.38 0.38 5.22
C ILE A 92 -2.84 -0.54 4.12
N PRO A 93 -2.84 -1.87 4.35
CA PRO A 93 -2.51 -2.83 3.30
C PRO A 93 -3.55 -2.81 2.17
N LEU A 94 -3.07 -2.65 0.94
CA LEU A 94 -3.88 -2.82 -0.27
C LEU A 94 -3.62 -4.21 -0.85
N MET A 95 -4.66 -4.89 -1.33
CA MET A 95 -4.55 -6.13 -2.10
C MET A 95 -5.01 -5.87 -3.54
N GLN A 96 -4.25 -6.36 -4.52
CA GLN A 96 -4.69 -6.45 -5.90
C GLN A 96 -5.42 -7.78 -6.13
N GLY A 97 -6.66 -7.73 -6.61
CA GLY A 97 -7.46 -8.94 -6.81
C GLY A 97 -8.88 -8.68 -7.27
N ASN A 98 -9.84 -9.44 -6.72
CA ASN A 98 -11.26 -9.27 -6.95
C ASN A 98 -12.06 -9.72 -5.71
N ILE A 99 -13.14 -8.99 -5.39
CA ILE A 99 -14.10 -9.39 -4.35
C ILE A 99 -15.43 -9.62 -5.04
N LEU A 100 -15.88 -10.88 -5.04
CA LEU A 100 -17.21 -11.25 -5.51
C LEU A 100 -18.15 -11.30 -4.30
N ASN A 101 -19.11 -10.38 -4.26
CA ASN A 101 -20.23 -10.50 -3.35
C ASN A 101 -21.20 -11.53 -3.94
N ALA A 102 -21.26 -12.73 -3.37
CA ALA A 102 -22.37 -13.63 -3.65
C ALA A 102 -23.65 -13.01 -3.06
N PRO A 103 -24.77 -12.95 -3.81
CA PRO A 103 -26.04 -12.56 -3.20
C PRO A 103 -26.38 -13.54 -2.08
N VAL A 104 -26.72 -12.98 -0.92
CA VAL A 104 -27.23 -13.71 0.26
C VAL A 104 -28.68 -14.08 0.04
#